data_AF-A0A517I8L9-F1
#
_entry.id   AF-A0A517I8L9-F1
#
_cell.length_a   1.000
_cell.length_b   1.000
_cell.length_c   1.000
_cell.angle_alpha   90.00
_cell.angle_beta   90.00
_cell.angle_gamma   90.00
#
_symmetry.space_group_name_H-M   'P 1'
#
loop_
_entity.id
_entity.type
_entity.pdbx_description
1 polymer ?
#
loop_
_entity_poly.entity_id
_entity_poly.type
_entity_poly.pdbx_seq_one_letter_code
_entity_poly.pdbx_strand_id
1 'polypeptide(L)'
;MFYHGIMWEYVTREYPVLSPRRTARRKRVAEQLWDRIHLIEQFGLEPVHLLEADEHYDTVRCIQECLEFGDTVFAFDRVQLPMWQLSKHEIGVEILDLRTCTAIYTIRHETKVEDYFPSTPCFRDLIPRKFS
;
A
#
# COMPACT_ATOMS: atom_id res chain seq x y z
N MET A 1 -2.30 -12.66 1.22
CA MET A 1 -2.86 -11.32 1.58
C MET A 1 -1.99 -10.27 0.93
N PHE A 2 -2.54 -9.12 0.59
CA PHE A 2 -1.83 -8.01 -0.05
C PHE A 2 -1.80 -6.78 0.86
N TYR A 3 -0.71 -6.01 0.81
CA TYR A 3 -0.48 -4.88 1.70
C TYR A 3 -0.04 -3.64 0.91
N HIS A 4 -0.64 -2.50 1.21
CA HIS A 4 -0.29 -1.22 0.59
C HIS A 4 0.03 -0.19 1.67
N GLY A 5 1.26 0.34 1.65
CA GLY A 5 1.72 1.43 2.52
C GLY A 5 1.51 2.80 1.88
N ILE A 6 0.92 3.73 2.64
CA ILE A 6 0.63 5.09 2.17
C ILE A 6 0.61 6.09 3.34
N MET A 7 0.88 7.37 3.07
CA MET A 7 0.65 8.42 4.07
C MET A 7 -0.84 8.72 4.19
N TRP A 8 -1.34 8.83 5.42
CA TRP A 8 -2.75 9.11 5.71
C TRP A 8 -3.28 10.38 5.01
N GLU A 9 -2.42 11.39 4.82
CA GLU A 9 -2.79 12.61 4.08
C GLU A 9 -3.22 12.34 2.63
N TYR A 10 -2.71 11.28 2.00
CA TYR A 10 -3.09 10.90 0.65
C TYR A 10 -4.40 10.13 0.66
N VAL A 11 -4.65 9.33 1.71
CA VAL A 11 -5.93 8.65 1.90
C VAL A 11 -7.05 9.67 1.96
N THR A 12 -6.95 10.69 2.82
CA THR A 12 -8.03 11.69 2.97
C THR A 12 -8.30 12.51 1.70
N ARG A 13 -7.31 12.62 0.80
CA ARG A 13 -7.44 13.33 -0.48
C ARG A 13 -8.00 12.48 -1.60
N GLU A 14 -7.57 11.23 -1.69
CA GLU A 14 -7.86 10.34 -2.83
C GLU A 14 -8.92 9.29 -2.51
N TYR A 15 -9.38 9.18 -1.26
CA TYR A 15 -10.44 8.26 -0.87
C TYR A 15 -11.68 8.43 -1.77
N PRO A 16 -12.28 7.32 -2.25
CA PRO A 16 -12.00 5.94 -1.86
C PRO A 16 -10.97 5.19 -2.73
N VAL A 17 -10.48 5.80 -3.80
CA VAL A 17 -9.80 5.08 -4.89
C VAL A 17 -8.43 5.68 -5.17
N LEU A 18 -7.39 4.88 -4.97
CA LEU A 18 -6.03 5.25 -5.37
C LEU A 18 -5.81 4.95 -6.85
N SER A 19 -5.26 5.92 -7.57
CA SER A 19 -4.90 5.77 -8.98
C SER A 19 -3.58 6.50 -9.32
N PRO A 20 -2.83 5.99 -10.32
CA PRO A 20 -1.53 6.49 -10.78
C PRO A 20 -1.49 7.99 -11.06
N ARG A 21 -2.62 8.56 -11.49
CA ARG A 21 -2.69 9.92 -12.05
C ARG A 21 -2.48 11.04 -11.02
N ARG A 22 -2.46 10.74 -9.71
CA ARG A 22 -2.56 11.78 -8.66
C ARG A 22 -1.50 11.75 -7.56
N THR A 23 -0.77 10.66 -7.38
CA THR A 23 0.28 10.53 -6.35
C THR A 23 1.62 11.16 -6.75
N ALA A 24 1.78 11.55 -8.01
CA ALA A 24 3.05 11.95 -8.64
C ALA A 24 3.54 13.39 -8.35
N ARG A 25 3.35 13.96 -7.16
CA ARG A 25 3.83 15.34 -6.90
C ARG A 25 5.08 15.49 -6.06
N ARG A 26 5.62 14.45 -5.45
CA ARG A 26 6.95 14.52 -4.80
C ARG A 26 7.62 13.16 -4.81
N LYS A 27 8.83 13.03 -5.37
CA LYS A 27 9.88 12.13 -4.87
C LYS A 27 11.26 12.47 -5.47
N ARG A 28 12.29 12.22 -4.67
CA ARG A 28 13.56 12.98 -4.58
C ARG A 28 14.82 12.17 -4.94
N VAL A 29 14.73 10.99 -5.54
CA VAL A 29 15.90 10.10 -5.76
C VAL A 29 15.92 9.55 -7.20
N ALA A 30 17.10 9.53 -7.82
CA ALA A 30 17.29 9.17 -9.22
C ALA A 30 16.97 7.69 -9.54
N GLU A 31 17.22 6.77 -8.61
CA GLU A 31 16.93 5.33 -8.80
C GLU A 31 15.42 5.06 -8.93
N GLN A 32 14.61 5.70 -8.08
CA GLN A 32 13.14 5.61 -8.17
C GLN A 32 12.58 6.22 -9.47
N LEU A 33 13.34 7.11 -10.11
CA LEU A 33 12.96 7.68 -11.40
C LEU A 33 13.16 6.67 -12.54
N TRP A 34 14.23 5.88 -12.50
CA TRP A 34 14.49 4.84 -13.51
C TRP A 34 13.48 3.71 -13.41
N ASP A 35 13.18 3.23 -12.20
CA ASP A 35 12.13 2.22 -12.00
C ASP A 35 10.78 2.73 -12.51
N ARG A 36 10.44 3.99 -12.21
CA ARG A 36 9.21 4.61 -12.70
C ARG A 36 9.15 4.69 -14.22
N ILE A 37 10.23 5.10 -14.87
CA ILE A 37 10.32 5.15 -16.34
C ILE A 37 10.13 3.74 -16.91
N HIS A 38 10.81 2.74 -16.33
CA HIS A 38 10.71 1.35 -16.76
C HIS A 38 9.27 0.81 -16.63
N LEU A 39 8.58 1.11 -15.53
CA LEU A 39 7.18 0.71 -15.33
C LEU A 39 6.23 1.39 -16.32
N ILE A 40 6.42 2.68 -16.60
CA ILE A 40 5.63 3.39 -17.60
C ILE A 40 5.89 2.83 -19.00
N GLU A 41 7.14 2.49 -19.34
CA GLU A 41 7.49 1.88 -20.62
C GLU A 41 6.91 0.47 -20.76
N GLN A 42 6.91 -0.33 -19.68
CA GLN A 42 6.45 -1.72 -19.69
C GLN A 42 4.92 -1.85 -19.62
N PHE A 43 4.25 -1.01 -18.83
CA PHE A 43 2.82 -1.14 -18.51
C PHE A 43 1.97 0.06 -18.98
N GLY A 44 2.59 1.13 -19.50
CA GLY A 44 1.90 2.35 -19.91
C GLY A 44 1.50 3.29 -18.76
N LEU A 45 1.79 2.91 -17.51
CA LEU A 45 1.44 3.66 -16.29
C LEU A 45 2.33 3.27 -15.11
N GLU A 46 2.33 4.09 -14.06
CA GLU A 46 2.96 3.78 -12.76
C GLU A 46 1.92 3.09 -11.86
N PRO A 47 2.01 1.78 -11.59
CA PRO A 47 0.97 1.05 -10.87
C PRO A 47 0.89 1.47 -9.40
N VAL A 48 -0.20 1.09 -8.72
CA VAL A 48 -0.27 1.07 -7.26
C VAL A 48 0.41 -0.22 -6.80
N HIS A 49 1.48 -0.09 -6.02
CA HIS A 49 2.31 -1.20 -5.55
C HIS A 49 1.73 -1.83 -4.29
N LEU A 50 1.67 -3.16 -4.25
CA LEU A 50 1.32 -3.93 -3.06
C LEU A 50 2.32 -5.06 -2.82
N LEU A 51 2.63 -5.30 -1.54
CA LEU A 51 3.37 -6.48 -1.11
C LEU A 51 2.43 -7.66 -0.91
N GLU A 52 2.82 -8.84 -1.38
CA GLU A 52 2.11 -10.09 -1.17
C GLU A 52 2.78 -10.91 -0.06
N ALA A 53 2.00 -11.28 0.95
CA ALA A 53 2.45 -12.23 1.97
C ALA A 53 2.28 -13.68 1.51
N ASP A 54 3.34 -14.47 1.69
CA ASP A 54 3.42 -15.89 1.40
C ASP A 54 4.20 -16.66 2.49
N GLU A 55 4.42 -17.96 2.31
CA GLU A 55 5.13 -18.83 3.28
C GLU A 55 6.58 -18.38 3.59
N HIS A 56 7.21 -17.66 2.67
CA HIS A 56 8.59 -17.19 2.76
C HIS A 56 8.68 -15.68 3.07
N TYR A 57 7.55 -14.98 3.01
CA TYR A 57 7.45 -13.54 3.22
C TYR A 57 6.20 -13.23 4.04
N ASP A 58 6.36 -13.22 5.36
CA ASP A 58 5.25 -13.16 6.30
C ASP A 58 4.57 -11.78 6.38
N THR A 59 3.33 -11.77 6.89
CA THR A 59 2.52 -10.57 7.12
C THR A 59 3.25 -9.50 7.94
N VAL A 60 4.04 -9.89 8.93
CA VAL A 60 4.76 -8.95 9.80
C VAL A 60 5.75 -8.15 8.98
N ARG A 61 6.52 -8.85 8.14
CA ARG A 61 7.48 -8.26 7.24
C ARG A 61 6.81 -7.34 6.22
N CYS A 62 5.72 -7.76 5.58
CA CYS A 62 4.97 -6.88 4.66
C CYS A 62 4.56 -5.56 5.31
N ILE A 63 3.99 -5.62 6.53
CA ILE A 63 3.53 -4.42 7.24
C ILE A 63 4.71 -3.50 7.56
N GLN A 64 5.83 -4.07 8.05
CA GLN A 64 7.03 -3.29 8.37
C GLN A 64 7.62 -2.61 7.15
N GLU A 65 7.81 -3.34 6.04
CA GLU A 65 8.35 -2.77 4.81
C GLU A 65 7.39 -1.73 4.20
N CYS A 66 6.07 -1.96 4.25
CA CYS A 66 5.08 -0.94 3.83
C CYS A 66 5.14 0.34 4.67
N LEU A 67 5.42 0.25 5.98
CA LEU A 67 5.57 1.40 6.88
C LEU A 67 6.85 2.21 6.63
N GLU A 68 7.80 1.71 5.85
CA GLU A 68 8.94 2.52 5.39
C GLU A 68 8.52 3.57 4.36
N PHE A 69 7.40 3.33 3.65
CA PHE A 69 6.88 4.21 2.60
C PHE A 69 5.73 5.12 3.04
N GLY A 70 5.12 4.85 4.19
CA GLY A 70 3.92 5.52 4.67
C GLY A 70 3.69 5.36 6.17
N ASP A 71 2.67 6.04 6.70
CA ASP A 71 2.29 5.96 8.11
C ASP A 71 1.09 5.03 8.37
N THR A 72 0.51 4.50 7.29
CA THR A 72 -0.71 3.68 7.30
C THR A 72 -0.57 2.56 6.26
N VAL A 73 -0.97 1.35 6.64
CA VAL A 73 -0.97 0.17 5.79
C VAL A 73 -2.38 -0.39 5.70
N PHE A 74 -2.84 -0.63 4.48
CA PHE A 74 -4.10 -1.30 4.19
C PHE A 74 -3.82 -2.75 3.78
N ALA A 75 -4.53 -3.69 4.41
CA ALA A 75 -4.48 -5.10 4.07
C ALA A 75 -5.70 -5.52 3.25
N PHE A 76 -5.49 -6.41 2.28
CA PHE A 76 -6.51 -6.89 1.37
C PHE A 76 -6.42 -8.41 1.22
N ASP A 77 -7.56 -9.09 1.29
CA ASP A 77 -7.63 -10.53 1.01
C ASP A 77 -7.47 -10.80 -0.49
N ARG A 78 -7.95 -9.88 -1.32
CA ARG A 78 -7.94 -9.95 -2.78
C ARG A 78 -7.76 -8.56 -3.36
N VAL A 79 -7.10 -8.49 -4.51
CA VAL A 79 -6.97 -7.27 -5.32
C VAL A 79 -7.70 -7.41 -6.65
N GLN A 80 -8.04 -6.30 -7.27
CA GLN A 80 -8.71 -6.31 -8.58
C GLN A 80 -7.72 -6.67 -9.69
N LEU A 81 -8.22 -7.37 -10.71
CA LEU A 81 -7.48 -7.65 -11.94
C LEU A 81 -7.70 -6.53 -12.98
N PRO A 82 -6.73 -6.27 -13.88
CA PRO A 82 -5.46 -6.98 -14.04
C PRO A 82 -4.44 -6.63 -12.94
N MET A 83 -3.62 -7.61 -12.59
CA MET A 83 -2.46 -7.45 -11.70
C MET A 83 -1.18 -7.75 -12.48
N TRP A 84 -0.12 -7.00 -12.19
CA TRP A 84 1.20 -7.20 -12.78
C TRP A 84 2.18 -7.64 -11.70
N GLN A 85 2.91 -8.72 -11.93
CA GLN A 85 4.00 -9.12 -11.05
C GLN A 85 5.19 -8.18 -11.27
N LEU A 86 5.57 -7.40 -10.26
CA LEU A 86 6.68 -6.44 -10.35
C LEU A 86 7.98 -7.04 -9.82
N SER A 87 7.90 -7.79 -8.72
CA SER A 87 9.00 -8.56 -8.14
C SER A 87 8.48 -9.84 -7.51
N LYS A 88 9.32 -10.64 -6.83
CA LYS A 88 8.90 -11.90 -6.23
C LYS A 88 7.73 -11.76 -5.23
N HIS A 89 7.70 -10.66 -4.48
CA HIS A 89 6.71 -10.42 -3.42
C HIS A 89 5.92 -9.13 -3.63
N GLU A 90 5.99 -8.56 -4.84
CA GLU A 90 5.38 -7.27 -5.14
C GLU A 90 4.57 -7.34 -6.43
N ILE A 91 3.36 -6.82 -6.34
CA ILE A 91 2.43 -6.70 -7.46
C ILE A 91 2.03 -5.25 -7.69
N GLY A 92 1.65 -4.94 -8.91
CA GLY A 92 1.09 -3.67 -9.32
C GLY A 92 -0.37 -3.84 -9.75
N VAL A 93 -1.21 -2.89 -9.39
CA VAL A 93 -2.58 -2.76 -9.92
C VAL A 93 -2.80 -1.35 -10.46
N GLU A 94 -3.67 -1.20 -11.45
CA GLU A 94 -3.98 0.13 -11.99
C GLU A 94 -4.73 0.99 -10.96
N ILE A 95 -5.65 0.37 -10.23
CA ILE A 95 -6.53 1.06 -9.30
C ILE A 95 -6.65 0.21 -8.03
N LEU A 96 -6.62 0.87 -6.88
CA LEU A 96 -6.86 0.24 -5.58
C LEU A 96 -8.02 0.94 -4.87
N ASP A 97 -9.13 0.23 -4.70
CA ASP A 97 -10.28 0.69 -3.90
C ASP A 97 -10.01 0.39 -2.43
N LEU A 98 -9.75 1.42 -1.63
CA LEU A 98 -9.40 1.24 -0.22
C LEU A 98 -10.54 0.65 0.59
N ARG A 99 -11.80 0.79 0.15
CA ARG A 99 -12.98 0.29 0.89
C ARG A 99 -13.03 -1.23 0.95
N THR A 100 -12.28 -1.94 0.10
CA THR A 100 -12.21 -3.40 0.11
C THR A 100 -11.16 -3.95 1.09
N CYS A 101 -10.45 -3.07 1.81
CA CYS A 101 -9.48 -3.50 2.80
C CYS A 101 -10.15 -4.25 3.97
N THR A 102 -9.44 -5.25 4.49
CA THR A 102 -9.91 -6.11 5.58
C THR A 102 -9.27 -5.77 6.93
N ALA A 103 -8.15 -5.05 6.93
CA ALA A 103 -7.53 -4.51 8.13
C ALA A 103 -6.70 -3.26 7.79
N ILE A 104 -6.52 -2.39 8.79
CA ILE A 104 -5.70 -1.18 8.71
C ILE A 104 -4.69 -1.21 9.85
N TYR A 105 -3.43 -0.94 9.56
CA TYR A 105 -2.35 -0.79 10.54
C TYR A 105 -1.81 0.64 10.44
N THR A 106 -1.72 1.37 11.54
CA THR A 106 -1.21 2.75 11.49
C THR A 106 -0.38 3.08 12.72
N ILE A 107 0.65 3.90 12.51
CA ILE A 107 1.48 4.47 13.59
C ILE A 107 0.94 5.82 14.09
N ARG A 108 -0.18 6.29 13.54
CA ARG A 108 -0.77 7.57 13.92
C ARG A 108 -1.99 7.35 14.79
N HIS A 109 -2.02 8.04 15.92
CA HIS A 109 -3.11 7.91 16.88
C HIS A 109 -4.21 8.93 16.62
N GLU A 110 -3.85 10.07 16.03
CA GLU A 110 -4.74 11.19 15.76
C GLU A 110 -5.55 11.03 14.47
N THR A 111 -5.31 9.97 13.70
CA THR A 111 -6.02 9.70 12.44
C THR A 111 -7.43 9.17 12.73
N LYS A 112 -8.42 9.87 12.18
CA LYS A 112 -9.84 9.47 12.24
C LYS A 112 -10.14 8.39 11.20
N VAL A 113 -9.50 7.23 11.35
CA VAL A 113 -9.64 6.10 10.41
C VAL A 113 -11.09 5.63 10.35
N GLU A 114 -11.76 5.65 11.48
CA GLU A 114 -13.14 5.21 11.69
C GLU A 114 -14.15 6.04 10.89
N ASP A 115 -13.86 7.30 10.60
CA ASP A 115 -14.73 8.17 9.79
C ASP A 115 -14.79 7.68 8.31
N TYR A 116 -13.73 7.02 7.83
CA TYR A 116 -13.60 6.54 6.46
C TYR A 116 -13.82 5.02 6.33
N PHE A 117 -13.54 4.28 7.41
CA PHE A 117 -13.55 2.82 7.47
C PHE A 117 -14.25 2.33 8.76
N PRO A 118 -15.55 2.61 8.94
CA PRO A 118 -16.23 2.40 10.21
C PRO A 118 -16.31 0.91 10.65
N SER A 119 -16.25 -0.01 9.69
CA SER A 119 -16.36 -1.45 9.94
C SER A 119 -15.04 -2.20 9.82
N THR A 120 -13.95 -1.52 9.49
CA THR A 120 -12.65 -2.17 9.26
C THR A 120 -11.82 -2.12 10.54
N PRO A 121 -11.30 -3.25 11.04
CA PRO A 121 -10.38 -3.27 12.16
C PRO A 121 -9.17 -2.36 11.92
N CYS A 122 -8.91 -1.46 12.86
CA CYS A 122 -7.75 -0.58 12.86
C CYS A 122 -6.83 -0.89 14.05
N PHE A 123 -5.61 -1.30 13.76
CA PHE A 123 -4.59 -1.64 14.74
C PHE A 123 -3.61 -0.48 14.88
N ARG A 124 -3.62 0.15 16.06
CA ARG A 124 -2.67 1.17 16.50
C ARG A 124 -1.72 0.53 17.51
N ASP A 125 -0.43 0.86 17.45
CA ASP A 125 0.64 0.35 18.35
C ASP A 125 0.92 -1.16 18.35
N LEU A 126 0.05 -1.94 17.74
CA LEU A 126 0.18 -3.38 17.56
C LEU A 126 0.81 -3.70 16.21
N ILE A 127 1.77 -2.89 15.75
CA ILE A 127 2.58 -3.28 14.60
C ILE A 127 3.26 -4.57 14.99
N PRO A 128 2.99 -5.69 14.28
CA PRO A 128 3.62 -6.94 14.61
C PRO A 128 5.14 -6.74 14.60
N ARG A 129 5.80 -7.14 15.69
CA ARG A 129 7.26 -7.20 15.74
C ARG A 129 7.62 -8.67 15.60
N LYS A 130 8.56 -8.97 14.70
CA LYS A 130 9.15 -10.30 14.68
C LYS A 130 9.87 -10.47 16.03
N PHE A 131 9.46 -11.47 16.81
CA PHE A 131 10.27 -11.89 17.94
C PHE A 131 11.51 -12.56 17.34
N SER A 132 12.65 -11.88 17.47
CA SER A 132 13.98 -12.38 17.08
C SER A 132 14.40 -13.55 17.93
#